data_AF-A0AB39TFE6-F1
#
_entry.id   AF-A0AB39TFE6-F1
#
_cell.length_a   1.000
_cell.length_b   1.000
_cell.length_c   1.000
_cell.angle_alpha   90.00
_cell.angle_beta   90.00
_cell.angle_gamma   90.00
#
_symmetry.space_group_name_H-M   'P 1'
#
loop_
_entity.id
_entity.type
_entity.pdbx_description
1 polymer ?
#
loop_
_entity_poly.entity_id
_entity_poly.type
_entity_poly.pdbx_seq_one_letter_code
_entity_poly.pdbx_strand_id
1 'polypeptide(L)'
;MTERAEHQVEHEAEHEAEPQGAIVDRLLSGQGTLRDARAAGRNFERWLREEWDDRSPLAVERCAEALAAAWGDGWRALPERDSAQHVWLFGFLCPNPEALAAEAAGYVGVVRGSGGAQAVARRVRLVRGLPE
;
A
#
# COMPACT_ATOMS: atom_id res chain seq x y z
N MET A 1 -32.77 35.61 -32.18
CA MET A 1 -31.79 34.74 -32.85
C MET A 1 -31.10 33.97 -31.75
N THR A 2 -31.38 32.67 -31.77
CA THR A 2 -30.89 31.61 -30.89
C THR A 2 -29.48 31.23 -31.33
N GLU A 3 -28.81 30.40 -30.50
CA GLU A 3 -27.50 29.74 -30.70
C GLU A 3 -26.30 30.54 -30.18
N ARG A 4 -25.33 29.99 -29.47
CA ARG A 4 -25.04 28.65 -28.90
C ARG A 4 -23.90 28.98 -27.89
N ALA A 5 -23.94 28.49 -26.66
CA ALA A 5 -23.28 27.26 -26.21
C ALA A 5 -21.78 27.20 -26.59
N GLU A 6 -20.96 26.64 -25.70
CA GLU A 6 -19.53 26.28 -25.91
C GLU A 6 -18.48 27.29 -25.44
N HIS A 7 -18.60 27.74 -24.19
CA HIS A 7 -17.41 27.73 -23.34
C HIS A 7 -17.69 26.82 -22.16
N GLN A 8 -17.71 25.53 -22.49
CA GLN A 8 -17.47 24.45 -21.57
C GLN A 8 -16.06 24.68 -21.04
N VAL A 9 -15.98 25.47 -19.97
CA VAL A 9 -14.82 25.47 -19.09
C VAL A 9 -14.75 24.03 -18.61
N GLU A 10 -13.86 23.28 -19.24
CA GLU A 10 -13.36 21.99 -18.80
C GLU A 10 -12.80 22.23 -17.40
N HIS A 11 -13.70 22.20 -16.42
CA HIS A 11 -13.41 21.92 -15.04
C HIS A 11 -12.98 20.45 -15.03
N GLU A 12 -11.79 20.17 -15.57
CA GLU A 12 -10.98 19.05 -15.12
C GLU A 12 -10.73 19.34 -13.65
N ALA A 13 -11.68 18.92 -12.80
CA ALA A 13 -11.38 18.66 -11.42
C ALA A 13 -10.19 17.70 -11.48
N GLU A 14 -9.01 18.18 -11.11
CA GLU A 14 -7.91 17.35 -10.65
C GLU A 14 -8.52 16.43 -9.61
N HIS A 15 -8.95 15.24 -10.04
CA HIS A 15 -9.45 14.21 -9.18
C HIS A 15 -8.25 13.81 -8.33
N GLU A 16 -8.10 14.43 -7.15
CA GLU A 16 -7.14 13.98 -6.14
C GLU A 16 -7.28 12.47 -6.06
N ALA A 17 -6.21 11.78 -6.46
CA ALA A 17 -6.20 10.33 -6.44
C ALA A 17 -6.47 9.90 -5.01
N GLU A 18 -7.48 9.06 -4.83
CA GLU A 18 -7.88 8.63 -3.49
C GLU A 18 -6.67 8.07 -2.71
N PRO A 19 -6.53 8.38 -1.41
CA PRO A 19 -5.39 7.94 -0.62
C PRO A 19 -5.19 6.43 -0.64
N GLN A 20 -3.95 5.98 -0.87
CA GLN A 20 -3.60 4.56 -1.01
C GLN A 20 -4.09 3.71 0.17
N GLY A 21 -3.94 4.21 1.41
CA GLY A 21 -4.40 3.53 2.61
C GLY A 21 -5.90 3.22 2.60
N ALA A 22 -6.74 4.19 2.20
CA ALA A 22 -8.19 4.00 2.15
C ALA A 22 -8.60 2.93 1.13
N ILE A 23 -7.92 2.88 -0.02
CA ILE A 23 -8.17 1.87 -1.05
C ILE A 23 -7.74 0.48 -0.54
N VAL A 24 -6.55 0.38 0.08
CA VAL A 24 -6.02 -0.87 0.64
C VAL A 24 -6.91 -1.40 1.76
N ASP A 25 -7.42 -0.54 2.64
CA ASP A 25 -8.33 -0.95 3.73
C ASP A 25 -9.62 -1.56 3.18
N ARG A 26 -10.20 -1.00 2.11
CA ARG A 26 -11.35 -1.62 1.44
C ARG A 26 -11.02 -2.97 0.83
N LEU A 27 -9.87 -3.09 0.16
CA LEU A 27 -9.43 -4.36 -0.43
C LEU A 27 -9.26 -5.45 0.63
N LEU A 28 -8.62 -5.12 1.77
CA LEU A 28 -8.37 -6.07 2.85
C LEU A 28 -9.61 -6.43 3.67
N SER A 29 -10.62 -5.57 3.72
CA SER A 29 -11.90 -5.82 4.38
C SER A 29 -12.92 -6.57 3.52
N GLY A 30 -12.56 -6.90 2.26
CA GLY A 30 -13.45 -7.57 1.31
C GLY A 30 -14.53 -6.65 0.71
N GLN A 31 -14.40 -5.34 0.91
CA GLN A 31 -15.30 -4.31 0.35
C GLN A 31 -14.74 -3.69 -0.94
N GLY A 32 -13.52 -4.06 -1.32
CA GLY A 32 -12.85 -3.53 -2.50
C GLY A 32 -13.41 -4.07 -3.82
N THR A 33 -13.32 -3.24 -4.84
CA THR A 33 -13.76 -3.53 -6.21
C THR A 33 -12.58 -3.70 -7.16
N LEU A 34 -12.85 -4.13 -8.40
CA LEU A 34 -11.83 -4.13 -9.46
C LEU A 34 -11.28 -2.72 -9.74
N ARG A 35 -12.11 -1.68 -9.55
CA ARG A 35 -11.69 -0.28 -9.71
C ARG A 35 -10.68 0.10 -8.64
N ASP A 36 -10.91 -0.32 -7.38
CA ASP A 36 -10.01 -0.10 -6.26
C ASP A 36 -8.66 -0.77 -6.50
N ALA A 37 -8.65 -2.04 -6.92
CA ALA A 37 -7.41 -2.77 -7.23
C ALA A 37 -6.59 -2.07 -8.33
N ARG A 38 -7.25 -1.60 -9.40
CA ARG A 38 -6.58 -0.85 -10.47
C ARG A 38 -6.07 0.52 -10.00
N ALA A 39 -6.81 1.21 -9.14
CA ALA A 39 -6.39 2.50 -8.59
C ALA A 39 -5.16 2.33 -7.68
N ALA A 40 -5.19 1.35 -6.78
CA ALA A 40 -4.08 1.04 -5.90
C ALA A 40 -2.83 0.61 -6.69
N GLY A 41 -2.99 -0.16 -7.77
CA GLY A 41 -1.90 -0.53 -8.67
C GLY A 41 -1.24 0.68 -9.34
N ARG A 42 -2.04 1.60 -9.89
CA ARG A 42 -1.50 2.84 -10.52
C ARG A 42 -0.78 3.73 -9.51
N ASN A 43 -1.31 3.86 -8.30
CA ASN A 43 -0.67 4.61 -7.23
C ASN A 43 0.66 3.99 -6.83
N PHE A 44 0.75 2.67 -6.76
CA PHE A 44 1.98 1.95 -6.46
C PHE A 44 3.03 2.11 -7.57
N GLU A 45 2.64 1.96 -8.83
CA GLU A 45 3.53 2.20 -9.97
C GLU A 45 4.03 3.65 -10.01
N ARG A 46 3.16 4.61 -9.69
CA ARG A 46 3.54 6.03 -9.59
C ARG A 46 4.54 6.25 -8.45
N TRP A 47 4.27 5.71 -7.28
CA TRP A 47 5.19 5.76 -6.13
C TRP A 47 6.57 5.16 -6.46
N LEU A 48 6.62 4.01 -7.15
CA LEU A 48 7.90 3.43 -7.58
C LEU A 48 8.70 4.37 -8.50
N ARG A 49 8.02 5.04 -9.43
CA ARG A 49 8.66 6.02 -10.32
C ARG A 49 9.15 7.25 -9.57
N GLU A 50 8.27 7.87 -8.80
CA GLU A 50 8.51 9.18 -8.19
C GLU A 50 9.48 9.12 -7.02
N GLU A 51 9.34 8.10 -6.16
CA GLU A 51 10.10 8.01 -4.91
C GLU A 51 11.34 7.11 -5.02
N TRP A 52 11.35 6.19 -5.98
CA TRP A 52 12.40 5.16 -6.08
C TRP A 52 13.11 5.10 -7.43
N ASP A 53 12.76 6.00 -8.36
CA ASP A 53 13.36 6.05 -9.71
C ASP A 53 13.22 4.69 -10.42
N ASP A 54 12.04 4.07 -10.33
CA ASP A 54 11.71 2.73 -10.84
C ASP A 54 12.56 1.56 -10.28
N ARG A 55 13.36 1.80 -9.24
CA ARG A 55 14.20 0.75 -8.61
C ARG A 55 13.39 -0.07 -7.60
N SER A 56 12.45 -0.86 -8.11
CA SER A 56 11.60 -1.75 -7.31
C SER A 56 12.38 -2.65 -6.32
N PRO A 57 13.50 -3.31 -6.70
CA PRO A 57 14.27 -4.12 -5.75
C PRO A 57 14.78 -3.32 -4.54
N LEU A 58 15.23 -2.08 -4.76
CA LEU A 58 15.73 -1.21 -3.71
C LEU A 58 14.58 -0.76 -2.78
N ALA A 59 13.42 -0.41 -3.34
CA ALA A 59 12.25 -0.04 -2.55
C ALA A 59 11.81 -1.18 -1.62
N VAL A 60 11.78 -2.42 -2.14
CA VAL A 60 11.44 -3.62 -1.38
C VAL A 60 12.45 -3.88 -0.25
N GLU A 61 13.75 -3.77 -0.54
CA GLU A 61 14.82 -3.93 0.44
C GLU A 61 14.68 -2.91 1.58
N ARG A 62 14.50 -1.62 1.26
CA ARG A 62 14.32 -0.56 2.26
C ARG A 62 13.07 -0.76 3.11
N CYS A 63 11.96 -1.17 2.50
CA CYS A 63 10.75 -1.54 3.23
C CYS A 63 11.01 -2.69 4.20
N ALA A 64 11.72 -3.73 3.78
CA ALA A 64 12.06 -4.87 4.63
C ALA A 64 12.98 -4.47 5.80
N GLU A 65 14.00 -3.63 5.55
CA GLU A 65 14.88 -3.09 6.57
C GLU A 65 14.11 -2.28 7.63
N ALA A 66 13.25 -1.36 7.18
CA ALA A 66 12.45 -0.51 8.06
C ALA A 66 11.48 -1.33 8.93
N LEU A 67 10.81 -2.33 8.34
CA LEU A 67 9.93 -3.23 9.08
C LEU A 67 10.69 -4.09 10.09
N ALA A 68 11.85 -4.64 9.70
CA ALA A 68 12.68 -5.43 10.59
C ALA A 68 13.12 -4.61 11.81
N ALA A 69 13.53 -3.36 11.59
CA ALA A 69 13.89 -2.43 12.66
C ALA A 69 12.68 -2.10 13.56
N ALA A 70 11.50 -1.82 12.98
CA ALA A 70 10.30 -1.47 13.73
C ALA A 70 9.73 -2.64 14.55
N TRP A 71 9.82 -3.88 14.05
CA TRP A 71 9.39 -5.06 14.78
C TRP A 71 10.38 -5.50 15.86
N GLY A 72 11.67 -5.21 15.69
CA GLY A 72 12.75 -5.70 16.54
C GLY A 72 12.90 -7.23 16.44
N ASP A 73 13.24 -7.87 17.57
CA ASP A 73 13.50 -9.32 17.63
C ASP A 73 12.33 -10.18 17.14
N GLY A 74 11.10 -9.66 17.24
CA GLY A 74 9.90 -10.33 16.74
C GLY A 74 9.89 -10.57 15.23
N TRP A 75 10.64 -9.78 14.45
CA TRP A 75 10.74 -9.96 13.01
C TRP A 75 11.38 -11.28 12.62
N ARG A 76 12.46 -11.66 13.32
CA ARG A 76 13.21 -12.90 13.05
C ARG A 76 12.42 -14.16 13.42
N ALA A 77 11.44 -14.03 14.30
CA ALA A 77 10.54 -15.11 14.68
C ALA A 77 9.40 -15.33 13.66
N LEU A 78 9.17 -14.37 12.75
CA LEU A 78 8.15 -14.54 11.71
C LEU A 78 8.65 -15.53 10.66
N PRO A 79 7.83 -16.52 10.27
CA PRO A 79 8.10 -17.32 9.09
C PRO A 79 8.28 -16.42 7.87
N GLU A 80 9.24 -16.77 7.00
CA GLU A 80 9.52 -16.00 5.77
C GLU A 80 8.26 -15.80 4.93
N ARG A 81 7.40 -16.83 4.86
CA ARG A 81 6.12 -16.76 4.16
C ARG A 81 5.21 -15.64 4.65
N ASP A 82 5.30 -15.25 5.93
CA ASP A 82 4.47 -14.22 6.56
C ASP A 82 5.16 -12.86 6.52
N SER A 83 6.47 -12.79 6.79
CA SER A 83 7.23 -11.53 6.69
C SER A 83 7.20 -10.97 5.26
N ALA A 84 7.27 -11.81 4.23
CA ALA A 84 7.12 -11.40 2.83
C ALA A 84 5.77 -10.74 2.54
N GLN A 85 4.70 -11.08 3.27
CA GLN A 85 3.39 -10.45 3.10
C GLN A 85 3.35 -9.06 3.73
N HIS A 86 4.06 -8.88 4.84
CA HIS A 86 4.19 -7.58 5.48
C HIS A 86 5.03 -6.62 4.65
N VAL A 87 6.15 -7.09 4.08
CA VAL A 87 6.95 -6.29 3.14
C VAL A 87 6.11 -5.89 1.94
N TRP A 88 5.35 -6.83 1.36
CA TRP A 88 4.48 -6.55 0.23
C TRP A 88 3.41 -5.51 0.59
N LEU A 89 2.67 -5.71 1.69
CA LEU A 89 1.58 -4.82 2.08
C LEU A 89 2.11 -3.43 2.45
N PHE A 90 3.20 -3.35 3.20
CA PHE A 90 3.80 -2.08 3.57
C PHE A 90 4.30 -1.30 2.36
N GLY A 91 5.04 -1.93 1.45
CA GLY A 91 5.45 -1.27 0.20
C GLY A 91 4.24 -0.85 -0.65
N PHE A 92 3.19 -1.67 -0.68
CA PHE A 92 1.95 -1.36 -1.40
C PHE A 92 1.17 -0.19 -0.80
N LEU A 93 1.41 0.18 0.46
CA LEU A 93 0.86 1.40 1.07
C LEU A 93 1.56 2.68 0.58
N CYS A 94 2.58 2.55 -0.28
CA CYS A 94 3.35 3.65 -0.85
C CYS A 94 3.99 4.55 0.22
N PRO A 95 4.82 4.01 1.14
CA PRO A 95 5.34 4.78 2.25
C PRO A 95 6.35 5.83 1.79
N ASN A 96 6.40 6.97 2.49
CA ASN A 96 7.37 8.02 2.18
C ASN A 96 8.79 7.55 2.54
N PRO A 97 9.76 7.58 1.60
CA PRO A 97 11.15 7.18 1.88
C PRO A 97 11.81 7.95 3.04
N GLU A 98 11.51 9.25 3.19
CA GLU A 98 12.07 10.09 4.25
C GLU A 98 11.47 9.79 5.63
N ALA A 99 10.22 9.32 5.67
CA ALA A 99 9.49 8.98 6.89
C ALA A 99 9.40 7.46 7.15
N LEU A 100 10.12 6.65 6.37
CA LEU A 100 9.94 5.20 6.28
C LEU A 100 10.00 4.49 7.64
N ALA A 101 10.90 4.92 8.53
CA ALA A 101 11.02 4.36 9.88
C ALA A 101 9.79 4.66 10.76
N ALA A 102 9.26 5.87 10.70
CA ALA A 102 8.08 6.27 11.47
C ALA A 102 6.83 5.57 10.93
N GLU A 103 6.69 5.48 9.61
CA GLU A 103 5.60 4.77 8.96
C GLU A 103 5.64 3.27 9.25
N ALA A 104 6.83 2.64 9.24
CA ALA A 104 6.98 1.24 9.62
C ALA A 104 6.56 1.00 11.08
N ALA A 105 6.93 1.91 12.00
CA ALA A 105 6.48 1.82 13.40
C ALA A 105 4.95 1.95 13.52
N GLY A 106 4.34 2.88 12.77
CA GLY A 106 2.88 3.03 12.70
C GLY A 106 2.21 1.77 12.15
N TYR A 107 2.72 1.21 11.05
CA TYR A 107 2.24 -0.03 10.47
C TYR A 107 2.30 -1.21 11.45
N VAL A 108 3.42 -1.38 12.16
CA VAL A 108 3.55 -2.42 13.19
C VAL A 108 2.51 -2.24 14.30
N GLY A 109 2.24 -0.98 14.70
CA GLY A 109 1.17 -0.65 15.63
C GLY A 109 -0.21 -1.11 15.14
N VAL A 110 -0.54 -0.80 13.87
CA VAL A 110 -1.79 -1.24 13.22
C VAL A 110 -1.89 -2.77 13.16
N VAL A 111 -0.81 -3.46 12.77
CA VAL A 111 -0.78 -4.93 12.71
C VAL A 111 -1.05 -5.54 14.08
N ARG A 112 -0.46 -5.00 15.15
CA ARG A 112 -0.71 -5.45 16.53
C ARG A 112 -2.19 -5.25 16.92
N GLY A 113 -2.79 -4.12 16.54
CA GLY A 113 -4.22 -3.85 16.76
C GLY A 113 -5.18 -4.70 15.91
N SER A 114 -4.69 -5.28 14.80
CA SER A 114 -5.52 -5.95 13.78
C SER A 114 -5.58 -7.48 13.90
N GLY A 115 -5.25 -8.01 15.09
CA GLY A 115 -5.18 -9.44 15.37
C GLY A 115 -3.78 -10.05 15.25
N GLY A 116 -2.74 -9.24 15.06
CA GLY A 116 -1.35 -9.66 15.02
C GLY A 116 -0.82 -10.04 13.64
N ALA A 117 0.49 -10.29 13.57
CA ALA A 117 1.23 -10.50 12.32
C ALA A 117 0.67 -11.65 11.48
N GLN A 118 0.48 -12.82 12.08
CA GLN A 118 -0.03 -14.01 11.37
C GLN A 118 -1.42 -13.80 10.76
N ALA A 119 -2.33 -13.15 11.49
CA ALA A 119 -3.68 -12.89 11.01
C ALA A 119 -3.68 -11.95 9.80
N VAL A 120 -2.86 -10.89 9.86
CA VAL A 120 -2.69 -9.95 8.74
C VAL A 120 -2.03 -10.63 7.56
N ALA A 121 -0.93 -11.37 7.76
CA ALA A 121 -0.25 -12.10 6.69
C ALA A 121 -1.17 -13.11 5.98
N ARG A 122 -2.04 -13.80 6.72
CA ARG A 122 -3.05 -14.71 6.15
C ARG A 122 -4.05 -13.96 5.26
N ARG A 123 -4.60 -12.82 5.73
CA ARG A 123 -5.52 -12.00 4.92
C ARG A 123 -4.86 -11.51 3.63
N VAL A 124 -3.62 -11.04 3.71
CA VAL A 124 -2.85 -10.60 2.54
C VAL A 124 -2.63 -11.75 1.55
N ARG A 125 -2.31 -12.97 2.02
CA ARG A 125 -2.17 -14.13 1.13
C ARG A 125 -3.46 -14.47 0.41
N LEU A 126 -4.59 -14.45 1.11
CA LEU A 126 -5.90 -14.68 0.49
C LEU A 126 -6.21 -13.67 -0.60
N VAL A 127 -5.97 -12.38 -0.35
CA VAL A 127 -6.15 -11.31 -1.36
C VAL A 127 -5.24 -11.53 -2.57
N ARG A 128 -4.03 -12.07 -2.36
CA ARG A 128 -3.07 -12.37 -3.42
C ARG A 128 -3.30 -13.73 -4.10
N GLY A 129 -4.31 -14.50 -3.71
CA GLY A 129 -4.56 -15.85 -4.23
C GLY A 129 -3.45 -16.86 -3.87
N LEU A 130 -2.71 -16.62 -2.78
CA LEU A 130 -1.65 -17.48 -2.29
C LEU A 130 -2.19 -18.48 -1.25
N PRO A 131 -1.57 -19.67 -1.10
CA PRO A 131 -1.99 -20.67 -0.13
C PRO A 131 -1.81 -20.20 1.34
N GLU A 132 -2.66 -20.72 2.23
CA GLU A 132 -2.66 -20.46 3.69
C GLU A 132 -1.52 -21.14 4.46
#